data_AF-A0A940ZJ07-F1
#
_entry.id   AF-A0A940ZJ07-F1
#
_cell.length_a   1.000
_cell.length_b   1.000
_cell.length_c   1.000
_cell.angle_alpha   90.00
_cell.angle_beta   90.00
_cell.angle_gamma   90.00
#
_symmetry.space_group_name_H-M   'P 1'
#
loop_
_entity.id
_entity.type
_entity.pdbx_description
1 polymer ?
#
loop_
_entity_poly.entity_id
_entity_poly.type
_entity_poly.pdbx_seq_one_letter_code
_entity_poly.pdbx_strand_id
1 'polypeptide(L)'
;MDLLHDLFYGFSIAFQPVNLLTCFIGVFIGTLIGVLPGIGPVGAMSLLLPVTFGMSPVSGIIMLAGIFYGSMYGGSTTSILVNIPGEAASVVTCLDGYQMAQKG
;
A
#
# COMPACT_ATOMS: atom_id res chain seq x y z
N MET A 1 29.28 -12.39 11.72
CA MET A 1 28.55 -13.56 11.19
C MET A 1 27.08 -13.56 11.59
N ASP A 2 26.67 -12.72 12.54
CA ASP A 2 25.29 -12.65 13.04
C ASP A 2 24.33 -11.86 12.15
N LEU A 3 24.79 -10.73 11.54
CA LEU A 3 23.92 -9.88 10.73
C LEU A 3 23.30 -10.59 9.50
N LEU A 4 24.09 -11.43 8.81
CA LEU A 4 23.58 -12.22 7.69
C LEU A 4 22.59 -13.29 8.15
N HIS A 5 22.78 -13.83 9.35
CA HIS A 5 21.87 -14.80 9.95
C HIS A 5 20.53 -14.16 10.33
N ASP A 6 20.57 -12.98 10.96
CA ASP A 6 19.37 -12.23 11.34
C ASP A 6 18.55 -11.78 10.12
N LEU A 7 19.21 -11.36 9.04
CA LEU A 7 18.55 -11.06 7.77
C LEU A 7 17.86 -12.30 7.19
N PHE A 8 18.56 -13.43 7.16
CA PHE A 8 18.00 -14.67 6.62
C PHE A 8 16.81 -15.16 7.46
N TYR A 9 16.89 -15.02 8.78
CA TYR A 9 15.79 -15.31 9.69
C TYR A 9 14.58 -14.40 9.40
N GLY A 10 14.79 -13.10 9.22
CA GLY A 10 13.73 -12.16 8.83
C GLY A 10 13.04 -12.54 7.52
N PHE A 11 13.81 -12.90 6.49
CA PHE A 11 13.24 -13.40 5.22
C PHE A 11 12.45 -14.69 5.42
N SER A 12 12.94 -15.62 6.25
CA SER A 12 12.22 -16.86 6.53
C SER A 12 10.83 -16.62 7.13
N ILE A 13 10.68 -15.59 7.97
CA ILE A 13 9.40 -15.16 8.52
C ILE A 13 8.55 -14.48 7.44
N ALA A 14 9.13 -13.55 6.67
CA ALA A 14 8.39 -12.82 5.63
C ALA A 14 7.81 -13.75 4.55
N PHE A 15 8.53 -14.80 4.17
CA PHE A 15 8.10 -15.79 3.19
C PHE A 15 7.13 -16.85 3.74
N GLN A 16 6.75 -16.80 5.02
CA GLN A 16 5.72 -17.69 5.52
C GLN A 16 4.39 -17.44 4.78
N PRO A 17 3.64 -18.49 4.38
CA PRO A 17 2.41 -18.34 3.60
C PRO A 17 1.38 -17.41 4.24
N VAL A 18 1.26 -17.42 5.57
CA VAL A 18 0.36 -16.54 6.32
C VAL A 18 0.72 -15.05 6.15
N ASN A 19 2.01 -14.74 6.14
CA ASN A 19 2.51 -13.37 6.00
C ASN A 19 2.40 -12.89 4.55
N LEU A 20 2.67 -13.77 3.57
CA LEU A 20 2.44 -13.47 2.17
C LEU A 20 0.97 -13.23 1.86
N LEU A 21 0.06 -14.05 2.40
CA LEU A 21 -1.38 -13.87 2.22
C LEU A 21 -1.86 -12.57 2.87
N THR A 22 -1.38 -12.27 4.08
CA THR A 22 -1.68 -11.03 4.77
C THR A 22 -1.17 -9.81 3.99
N CYS A 23 0.04 -9.88 3.44
CA CYS A 23 0.61 -8.86 2.57
C CYS A 23 -0.27 -8.65 1.33
N PHE A 24 -0.65 -9.74 0.65
CA PHE A 24 -1.52 -9.69 -0.52
C PHE A 24 -2.86 -9.03 -0.21
N ILE A 25 -3.51 -9.41 0.90
CA ILE A 25 -4.77 -8.79 1.35
C ILE A 25 -4.56 -7.31 1.65
N GLY A 26 -3.48 -6.96 2.36
CA GLY A 26 -3.14 -5.58 2.68
C GLY A 26 -2.95 -4.73 1.42
N VAL A 27 -2.17 -5.22 0.44
CA VAL A 27 -1.94 -4.55 -0.85
C VAL A 27 -3.24 -4.42 -1.63
N PHE A 28 -4.02 -5.50 -1.73
CA PHE A 28 -5.28 -5.50 -2.47
C PHE A 28 -6.28 -4.47 -1.90
N ILE A 29 -6.51 -4.49 -0.59
CA ILE A 29 -7.38 -3.52 0.08
C ILE A 29 -6.79 -2.11 -0.05
N GLY A 30 -5.49 -1.96 0.15
CA GLY A 30 -4.78 -0.69 -0.01
C GLY A 30 -5.01 -0.09 -1.38
N THR A 31 -4.89 -0.88 -2.45
CA THR A 31 -5.14 -0.44 -3.82
C THR A 31 -6.59 -0.05 -4.04
N LEU A 32 -7.56 -0.85 -3.57
CA LEU A 32 -8.99 -0.51 -3.68
C LEU A 32 -9.32 0.83 -3.00
N ILE A 33 -8.78 1.06 -1.80
CA ILE A 33 -8.99 2.32 -1.07
C ILE A 33 -8.21 3.45 -1.72
N GLY A 34 -6.99 3.21 -2.20
CA GLY A 34 -6.16 4.21 -2.85
C GLY A 34 -6.78 4.77 -4.12
N VAL A 35 -7.59 3.99 -4.83
CA VAL A 35 -8.36 4.48 -5.99
C VAL A 35 -9.44 5.50 -5.56
N LEU A 36 -9.83 5.56 -4.29
CA LEU A 36 -10.81 6.56 -3.83
C LEU A 36 -10.14 7.95 -3.72
N PRO A 37 -10.68 8.98 -4.40
CA PRO A 37 -10.09 10.31 -4.38
C PRO A 37 -10.08 10.90 -2.97
N GLY A 38 -8.99 11.56 -2.61
CA GLY A 38 -8.82 12.24 -1.33
C GLY A 38 -8.50 11.33 -0.13
N ILE A 39 -8.38 10.01 -0.30
CA ILE A 39 -7.94 9.09 0.75
C ILE A 39 -6.49 8.67 0.50
N GLY A 40 -5.56 9.39 1.12
CA GLY A 40 -4.14 9.03 1.09
C GLY A 40 -3.79 7.79 1.94
N PRO A 41 -2.54 7.29 1.86
CA PRO A 41 -2.11 6.09 2.58
C PRO A 41 -2.24 6.17 4.08
N VAL A 42 -1.97 7.36 4.65
CA VAL A 42 -2.10 7.59 6.09
C VAL A 42 -3.56 7.45 6.52
N GLY A 43 -4.50 7.95 5.72
CA GLY A 43 -5.93 7.76 5.95
C GLY A 43 -6.34 6.29 5.86
N ALA A 44 -5.91 5.58 4.80
CA ALA A 44 -6.19 4.15 4.62
C ALA A 44 -5.63 3.29 5.78
N MET A 45 -4.39 3.52 6.18
CA MET A 45 -3.77 2.83 7.32
C MET A 45 -4.50 3.15 8.62
N SER A 46 -4.89 4.41 8.86
CA SER A 46 -5.60 4.80 10.09
C SER A 46 -6.97 4.12 10.20
N LEU A 47 -7.69 3.99 9.08
CA LEU A 47 -8.99 3.32 9.02
C LEU A 47 -8.87 1.80 9.28
N LEU A 48 -7.79 1.18 8.82
CA LEU A 48 -7.59 -0.27 8.89
C LEU A 48 -6.71 -0.73 10.06
N LEU A 49 -6.06 0.19 10.77
CA LEU A 49 -5.26 -0.11 11.96
C LEU A 49 -6.02 -0.96 13.01
N PRO A 50 -7.31 -0.71 13.32
CA PRO A 50 -8.05 -1.53 14.29
C PRO A 50 -8.11 -3.02 13.91
N VAL A 51 -8.12 -3.33 12.61
CA VAL A 51 -8.15 -4.71 12.11
C VAL A 51 -6.86 -5.46 12.47
N THR A 52 -5.74 -4.75 12.57
CA THR A 52 -4.44 -5.37 12.90
C THR A 52 -4.29 -5.74 14.37
N PHE A 53 -5.13 -5.22 15.27
CA PHE A 53 -5.03 -5.50 16.71
C PHE A 53 -5.37 -6.95 17.08
N GLY A 54 -6.14 -7.64 16.24
CA GLY A 54 -6.42 -9.08 16.40
C GLY A 54 -5.35 -10.00 15.79
N MET A 55 -4.30 -9.45 15.18
CA MET A 55 -3.29 -10.19 14.42
C MET A 55 -1.99 -10.34 15.21
N SER A 56 -1.12 -11.25 14.77
CA SER A 56 0.25 -11.26 15.27
C SER A 56 0.95 -9.93 14.91
N PRO A 57 1.86 -9.40 15.75
CA PRO A 57 2.55 -8.13 15.45
C PRO A 57 3.25 -8.13 14.09
N VAL A 58 3.88 -9.26 13.72
CA VAL A 58 4.55 -9.42 12.43
C VAL A 58 3.57 -9.29 11.28
N SER A 59 2.48 -10.07 11.31
CA SER A 59 1.48 -10.05 10.24
C SER A 59 0.76 -8.70 10.17
N GLY A 60 0.49 -8.06 11.33
CA GLY A 60 -0.11 -6.73 11.39
C GLY A 60 0.75 -5.66 10.73
N ILE A 61 2.06 -5.63 11.03
CA ILE A 61 3.02 -4.71 10.38
C ILE A 61 3.08 -4.96 8.87
N ILE A 62 3.12 -6.24 8.45
CA ILE A 62 3.12 -6.61 7.03
C ILE A 62 1.83 -6.14 6.33
N MET A 63 0.67 -6.27 6.99
CA MET A 63 -0.60 -5.80 6.44
C MET A 63 -0.61 -4.28 6.24
N LEU A 64 -0.14 -3.52 7.24
CA LEU A 64 -0.07 -2.05 7.15
C LEU A 64 0.90 -1.60 6.06
N ALA A 65 2.05 -2.27 5.93
CA ALA A 65 2.99 -2.03 4.84
C ALA A 65 2.33 -2.30 3.47
N GLY A 66 1.59 -3.40 3.35
CA GLY A 66 0.81 -3.72 2.16
C GLY A 66 -0.21 -2.62 1.84
N ILE A 67 -0.98 -2.17 2.84
CA ILE A 67 -1.98 -1.10 2.67
C ILE A 67 -1.30 0.20 2.21
N PHE A 68 -0.16 0.55 2.81
CA PHE A 68 0.60 1.75 2.44
C PHE A 68 1.00 1.74 0.96
N TYR A 69 1.70 0.70 0.53
CA TYR A 69 2.17 0.61 -0.86
C TYR A 69 1.02 0.40 -1.85
N GLY A 70 0.01 -0.38 -1.49
CA GLY A 70 -1.19 -0.57 -2.30
C GLY A 70 -1.94 0.74 -2.51
N SER A 71 -2.11 1.54 -1.46
CA SER A 71 -2.79 2.84 -1.51
C SER A 71 -2.01 3.87 -2.32
N MET A 72 -0.67 3.88 -2.23
CA MET A 72 0.18 4.73 -3.07
C MET A 72 -0.01 4.42 -4.56
N TYR A 73 -0.05 3.14 -4.92
CA TYR A 73 -0.26 2.72 -6.29
C TYR A 73 -1.68 3.02 -6.80
N GLY A 74 -2.70 2.73 -5.98
CA GLY A 74 -4.10 3.03 -6.30
C GLY A 74 -4.34 4.54 -6.49
N GLY A 75 -3.74 5.37 -5.63
CA GLY A 75 -3.85 6.83 -5.70
C GLY A 75 -3.34 7.40 -7.02
N SER A 76 -2.23 6.88 -7.54
CA SER A 76 -1.73 7.25 -8.86
C SER A 76 -2.73 6.92 -9.97
N THR A 77 -3.46 5.82 -9.88
CA THR A 77 -4.47 5.44 -10.89
C THR A 77 -5.56 6.50 -11.00
N THR A 78 -6.07 6.99 -9.87
CA THR A 78 -7.10 8.04 -9.84
C THR A 78 -6.54 9.40 -10.27
N SER A 79 -5.33 9.74 -9.87
CA SER A 79 -4.64 10.94 -10.37
C SER A 79 -4.47 10.94 -11.90
N ILE A 80 -4.12 9.78 -12.47
CA ILE A 80 -3.95 9.60 -13.92
C ILE A 80 -5.29 9.67 -14.65
N LEU A 81 -6.31 8.97 -14.18
CA LEU A 81 -7.55 8.82 -14.96
C LEU A 81 -8.52 9.99 -14.80
N VAL A 82 -8.57 10.62 -13.62
CA VAL A 82 -9.60 11.62 -13.31
C VAL A 82 -9.05 12.97 -12.83
N ASN A 83 -7.73 13.18 -12.82
CA ASN A 83 -7.10 14.44 -12.43
C ASN A 83 -7.47 14.91 -11.01
N ILE A 84 -7.67 13.96 -10.09
CA ILE A 84 -7.95 14.25 -8.67
C ILE A 84 -6.86 13.57 -7.84
N PRO A 85 -5.95 14.33 -7.20
CA PRO A 85 -4.89 13.76 -6.39
C PRO A 85 -5.46 13.16 -5.11
N GLY A 86 -5.08 11.91 -4.81
CA GLY A 86 -5.37 11.29 -3.52
C GLY A 86 -4.43 11.77 -2.41
N GLU A 87 -3.24 12.27 -2.77
CA GLU A 87 -2.18 12.66 -1.84
C GLU A 87 -1.20 13.66 -2.47
N ALA A 88 -0.35 14.31 -1.68
CA ALA A 88 0.53 15.38 -2.14
C ALA A 88 1.55 14.95 -3.21
N ALA A 89 2.20 13.78 -3.09
CA ALA A 89 3.15 13.32 -4.11
C ALA A 89 2.48 12.94 -5.43
N SER A 90 1.17 12.65 -5.42
CA SER A 90 0.41 12.29 -6.63
C SER A 90 -0.03 13.50 -7.47
N VAL A 91 0.19 14.73 -6.99
CA VAL A 91 -0.17 15.96 -7.70
C VAL A 91 0.59 16.08 -9.03
N VAL A 92 1.87 15.70 -9.05
CA VAL A 92 2.66 15.72 -10.29
C VAL A 92 2.13 14.69 -11.29
N THR A 93 1.63 13.55 -10.80
CA THR A 93 0.98 12.51 -11.63
C THR A 93 -0.28 13.05 -12.31
N CYS A 94 -1.04 13.95 -11.67
CA CYS A 94 -2.18 14.60 -12.30
C CYS A 94 -1.78 15.50 -13.47
N LEU A 95 -0.58 16.08 -13.47
CA LEU A 95 -0.15 17.00 -14.53
C LEU A 95 0.26 16.26 -15.80
N ASP A 96 1.11 15.24 -15.65
CA ASP A 96 1.66 14.48 -16.78
C ASP A 96 0.80 13.25 -17.11
N GLY A 97 0.47 12.45 -16.09
CA GLY A 97 -0.30 11.22 -16.23
C GLY A 97 -1.68 11.43 -16.83
N TYR A 98 -2.40 12.47 -16.41
CA TYR A 98 -3.71 12.79 -16.98
C TYR A 98 -3.64 13.21 -18.46
N GLN A 99 -2.61 13.98 -18.84
CA GLN A 99 -2.41 14.33 -20.25
C GLN A 99 -2.04 13.11 -21.10
N MET A 100 -1.29 12.15 -20.54
CA MET A 100 -1.02 10.88 -21.20
C MET A 100 -2.29 10.04 -21.34
N ALA A 101 -3.12 9.91 -20.30
CA ALA A 101 -4.37 9.16 -20.34
C ALA A 101 -5.38 9.72 -21.37
N GLN A 102 -5.40 11.05 -21.58
CA GLN A 102 -6.22 11.68 -22.63
C GLN A 102 -5.79 11.31 -24.06
N LYS A 103 -4.54 10.84 -24.25
CA LYS A 103 -4.00 10.47 -25.56
C LYS A 103 -4.24 9.00 -25.93
N GLY A 104 -4.77 8.19 -25.00
CA GLY A 104 -4.95 6.75 -25.16
C GLY A 104 -3.83 5.97 -24.50
#